data_AF-A0A6N7FVY9-F1
#
_entry.id   AF-A0A6N7FVY9-F1
#
_cell.length_a   1.000
_cell.length_b   1.000
_cell.length_c   1.000
_cell.angle_alpha   90.00
_cell.angle_beta   90.00
_cell.angle_gamma   90.00
#
_symmetry.space_group_name_H-M   'P 1'
#
loop_
_entity.id
_entity.type
_entity.pdbx_description
1 polymer ?
#
loop_
_entity_poly.entity_id
_entity_poly.type
_entity_poly.pdbx_seq_one_letter_code
_entity_poly.pdbx_strand_id
1 'polypeptide(L)'
;METAESGPDDQDARALVAHTSCRAHPCRSSTQRGSAACGCPAVVTRSRRPTHQAGPRADVADLRRQLDEVHNVLERLAQPRARPKPSAISSEPAEPRATSPGFLLRIPDIAVAIRRPIDNVPGEATGAHLDCRRGPLPWRRSSEVAHPGGSVQAGPFTRAQAIAAGYSPSRIRRLLADGTWVVVRQGVYVPTSTVTALADDPRRRHALAVAAVLLALGRDAVGAGSSAARILGLDILGEPTELVVLVNGKTMRGVRRDDYVIRRAALPAEHRTACHGVPITTAARTVVDLAREWPLAHAVVAADSALRTGRTSLPELHTVLADCTGWPGLQHASRVVDLADPDCESALESISRVAMHTEGIPTPRTQVVISDANGAFARVDFLWDGVRVIGEADGLAKYEPDGRRNVRDIVRAEKHREERLADAGYEVVRWGWQDARNPQRLARRLLAAFARGAERQRGRAA
;
A
#
# COMPACT_ATOMS: atom_id res chain seq x y z
N MET A 1 8.95 -32.22 -55.16
CA MET A 1 8.18 -33.18 -55.96
C MET A 1 6.80 -32.57 -56.10
N GLU A 2 6.39 -32.25 -57.32
CA GLU A 2 5.07 -31.72 -57.67
C GLU A 2 3.94 -32.77 -57.42
N THR A 3 2.62 -32.51 -57.50
CA THR A 3 1.77 -31.39 -58.01
C THR A 3 0.45 -31.40 -57.15
N ALA A 4 -0.62 -30.59 -57.25
CA ALA A 4 -1.11 -29.48 -58.09
C ALA A 4 -2.19 -28.66 -57.31
N GLU A 5 -2.88 -27.71 -57.99
CA GLU A 5 -4.34 -27.38 -57.92
C GLU A 5 -5.04 -27.05 -56.56
N SER A 6 -5.89 -26.03 -56.39
CA SER A 6 -6.57 -25.08 -57.32
C SER A 6 -6.89 -23.72 -56.65
N GLY A 7 -7.14 -22.66 -57.44
CA GLY A 7 -7.94 -21.47 -57.07
C GLY A 7 -9.30 -21.46 -57.81
N PRO A 8 -10.01 -20.32 -58.02
CA PRO A 8 -9.82 -18.92 -57.57
C PRO A 8 -10.84 -18.53 -56.46
N ASP A 9 -11.26 -17.31 -56.07
CA ASP A 9 -11.47 -15.91 -56.58
C ASP A 9 -11.59 -14.97 -55.32
N ASP A 10 -11.65 -13.63 -55.30
CA ASP A 10 -11.28 -12.49 -56.19
C ASP A 10 -11.36 -11.15 -55.36
N GLN A 11 -10.83 -10.04 -55.90
CA GLN A 11 -11.06 -8.59 -55.59
C GLN A 11 -10.41 -7.88 -54.38
N ASP A 12 -9.60 -6.87 -54.75
CA ASP A 12 -9.36 -5.52 -54.15
C ASP A 12 -9.09 -5.34 -52.63
N ALA A 13 -8.02 -4.63 -52.24
CA ALA A 13 -7.82 -3.22 -52.59
C ALA A 13 -6.36 -2.71 -52.58
N ARG A 14 -6.10 -1.70 -53.43
CA ARG A 14 -4.95 -0.75 -53.36
C ARG A 14 -5.38 0.48 -52.50
N ALA A 15 -4.55 1.44 -52.06
CA ALA A 15 -3.15 1.77 -52.35
C ALA A 15 -2.53 2.67 -51.24
N LEU A 16 -1.20 2.89 -51.34
CA LEU A 16 -0.41 4.04 -50.85
C LEU A 16 -0.42 4.44 -49.36
N VAL A 17 0.79 4.43 -48.77
CA VAL A 17 1.22 5.36 -47.71
C VAL A 17 2.26 6.31 -48.30
N ALA A 18 2.16 7.61 -48.03
CA ALA A 18 3.14 8.60 -48.47
C ALA A 18 3.54 9.52 -47.30
N HIS A 19 4.83 9.52 -46.93
CA HIS A 19 5.37 10.45 -45.95
C HIS A 19 5.68 11.80 -46.61
N THR A 20 5.30 12.90 -45.94
CA THR A 20 6.00 14.19 -46.12
C THR A 20 6.14 14.90 -44.79
N SER A 21 7.33 15.40 -44.50
CA SER A 21 7.61 16.29 -43.37
C SER A 21 8.02 17.66 -43.90
N CYS A 22 7.77 18.72 -43.13
CA CYS A 22 8.33 20.04 -43.43
C CYS A 22 8.63 20.85 -42.17
N ARG A 23 9.53 21.83 -42.32
CA ARG A 23 10.15 22.59 -41.23
C ARG A 23 9.48 23.95 -41.03
N ALA A 24 9.70 24.53 -39.85
CA ALA A 24 9.28 25.89 -39.53
C ALA A 24 10.31 26.95 -39.99
N HIS A 25 9.84 28.18 -40.24
CA HIS A 25 10.55 29.42 -39.89
C HIS A 25 9.54 30.60 -39.76
N PRO A 26 9.91 31.74 -39.13
CA PRO A 26 8.94 32.66 -38.52
C PRO A 26 8.77 34.01 -39.24
N CYS A 27 7.78 34.80 -38.82
CA CYS A 27 7.74 36.25 -39.04
C CYS A 27 7.22 37.01 -37.80
N ARG A 28 7.27 38.35 -37.81
CA ARG A 28 7.26 39.23 -36.61
C ARG A 28 5.99 40.07 -36.43
N SER A 29 5.71 40.42 -35.18
CA SER A 29 5.18 41.71 -34.68
C SER A 29 4.15 42.53 -35.49
N SER A 30 3.00 42.84 -34.89
CA SER A 30 2.76 44.16 -34.24
C SER A 30 1.28 44.41 -33.89
N THR A 31 1.05 45.45 -33.10
CA THR A 31 -0.21 45.90 -32.50
C THR A 31 -1.23 46.48 -33.49
N GLN A 32 -2.54 46.30 -33.22
CA GLN A 32 -3.39 47.44 -32.81
C GLN A 32 -4.77 46.99 -32.26
N ARG A 33 -5.57 47.97 -31.79
CA ARG A 33 -6.92 47.81 -31.22
C ARG A 33 -7.97 48.19 -32.26
N GLY A 34 -9.15 47.57 -32.24
CA GLY A 34 -10.28 48.00 -33.08
C GLY A 34 -11.60 47.39 -32.62
N SER A 35 -12.57 48.23 -32.27
CA SER A 35 -13.96 47.83 -32.04
C SER A 35 -14.78 48.20 -33.27
N ALA A 36 -15.54 47.26 -33.82
CA ALA A 36 -16.61 47.52 -34.77
C ALA A 36 -17.66 46.40 -34.70
N ALA A 37 -18.93 46.77 -34.62
CA ALA A 37 -20.05 45.85 -34.73
C ALA A 37 -20.89 46.21 -35.96
N CYS A 38 -21.03 45.25 -36.87
CA CYS A 38 -22.03 45.23 -37.94
C CYS A 38 -22.53 43.77 -38.03
N GLY A 39 -23.76 43.55 -38.48
CA GLY A 39 -24.41 42.25 -38.33
C GLY A 39 -25.34 41.86 -39.49
N CYS A 40 -26.06 40.75 -39.26
CA CYS A 40 -27.00 40.09 -40.17
C CYS A 40 -26.37 39.41 -41.40
N PRO A 41 -27.05 38.41 -42.01
CA PRO A 41 -27.78 37.32 -41.33
C PRO A 41 -27.51 35.93 -41.96
N ALA A 42 -27.40 34.87 -41.16
CA ALA A 42 -27.25 33.51 -41.70
C ALA A 42 -27.92 32.40 -40.86
N VAL A 43 -28.94 31.77 -41.47
CA VAL A 43 -29.34 30.35 -41.41
C VAL A 43 -29.32 29.62 -40.04
N VAL A 44 -30.52 29.25 -39.57
CA VAL A 44 -30.71 28.28 -38.47
C VAL A 44 -30.45 26.85 -38.97
N THR A 45 -29.39 26.20 -38.47
CA THR A 45 -29.24 24.73 -38.53
C THR A 45 -29.24 24.14 -37.11
N ARG A 46 -30.20 23.25 -36.83
CA ARG A 46 -30.35 22.62 -35.51
C ARG A 46 -29.30 21.53 -35.27
N SER A 47 -28.13 21.91 -34.73
CA SER A 47 -27.19 20.92 -34.17
C SER A 47 -27.72 20.40 -32.82
N ARG A 48 -27.98 19.10 -32.72
CA ARG A 48 -28.38 18.44 -31.47
C ARG A 48 -27.17 18.31 -30.55
N ARG A 49 -27.22 18.88 -29.34
CA ARG A 49 -26.26 18.54 -28.28
C ARG A 49 -26.41 17.04 -27.95
N PRO A 50 -25.32 16.27 -27.84
CA PRO A 50 -25.39 14.94 -27.24
C PRO A 50 -25.76 15.09 -25.77
N THR A 51 -26.82 14.42 -25.34
CA THR A 51 -27.19 14.34 -23.92
C THR A 51 -26.18 13.47 -23.19
N HIS A 52 -25.48 14.03 -22.19
CA HIS A 52 -24.80 13.21 -21.20
C HIS A 52 -25.87 12.41 -20.44
N GLN A 53 -26.05 11.13 -20.81
CA GLN A 53 -26.77 10.20 -19.96
C GLN A 53 -25.97 10.02 -18.67
N ALA A 54 -26.54 10.47 -17.55
CA ALA A 54 -26.03 10.11 -16.25
C ALA A 54 -26.28 8.60 -16.06
N GLY A 55 -25.22 7.81 -15.95
CA GLY A 55 -25.33 6.40 -15.56
C GLY A 55 -26.06 6.28 -14.22
N PRO A 56 -26.82 5.20 -13.99
CA PRO A 56 -27.66 5.08 -12.80
C PRO A 56 -26.80 5.18 -11.53
N ARG A 57 -27.14 6.14 -10.67
CA ARG A 57 -26.79 6.06 -9.26
C ARG A 57 -27.58 4.88 -8.70
N ALA A 58 -26.91 3.75 -8.47
CA ALA A 58 -27.46 2.67 -7.67
C ALA A 58 -27.90 3.28 -6.32
N ASP A 59 -29.13 3.01 -5.91
CA ASP A 59 -29.65 3.56 -4.66
C ASP A 59 -28.87 2.96 -3.49
N VAL A 60 -28.51 3.81 -2.51
CA VAL A 60 -27.87 3.35 -1.27
C VAL A 60 -28.83 2.43 -0.49
N ALA A 61 -30.14 2.59 -0.67
CA ALA A 61 -31.15 1.67 -0.15
C ALA A 61 -31.13 0.28 -0.82
N ASP A 62 -30.79 0.21 -2.12
CA ASP A 62 -30.71 -1.06 -2.86
C ASP A 62 -29.43 -1.83 -2.49
N LEU A 63 -28.28 -1.13 -2.38
CA LEU A 63 -27.06 -1.73 -1.82
C LEU A 63 -27.27 -2.25 -0.39
N ARG A 64 -27.97 -1.49 0.45
CA ARG A 64 -28.31 -1.92 1.81
C ARG A 64 -29.18 -3.17 1.80
N ARG A 65 -30.24 -3.21 0.99
CA ARG A 65 -31.09 -4.42 0.87
C ARG A 65 -30.28 -5.64 0.45
N GLN A 66 -29.37 -5.49 -0.52
CA GLN A 66 -28.49 -6.58 -0.97
C GLN A 66 -27.50 -7.03 0.12
N LEU A 67 -26.96 -6.08 0.92
CA LEU A 67 -26.16 -6.38 2.11
C LEU A 67 -26.99 -7.12 3.18
N ASP A 68 -28.20 -6.65 3.48
CA ASP A 68 -29.10 -7.22 4.48
C ASP A 68 -29.56 -8.64 4.06
N GLU A 69 -29.84 -8.86 2.78
CA GLU A 69 -30.17 -10.18 2.20
C GLU A 69 -28.98 -11.15 2.27
N VAL A 70 -27.76 -10.69 1.93
CA VAL A 70 -26.53 -11.49 2.07
C VAL A 70 -26.27 -11.81 3.55
N HIS A 71 -26.43 -10.86 4.46
CA HIS A 71 -26.26 -11.08 5.89
C HIS A 71 -27.26 -12.13 6.40
N ASN A 72 -28.54 -11.99 6.02
CA ASN A 72 -29.60 -12.96 6.31
C ASN A 72 -29.30 -14.37 5.77
N VAL A 73 -28.67 -14.49 4.60
CA VAL A 73 -28.27 -15.79 4.03
C VAL A 73 -27.08 -16.37 4.80
N LEU A 74 -26.08 -15.57 5.13
CA LEU A 74 -24.92 -16.00 5.90
C LEU A 74 -25.29 -16.41 7.33
N GLU A 75 -26.17 -15.67 8.02
CA GLU A 75 -26.69 -16.05 9.34
C GLU A 75 -27.45 -17.38 9.30
N ARG A 76 -28.31 -17.59 8.30
CA ARG A 76 -29.06 -18.86 8.12
C ARG A 76 -28.14 -20.05 7.82
N LEU A 77 -27.01 -19.82 7.16
CA LEU A 77 -26.02 -20.86 6.85
C LEU A 77 -24.99 -21.06 7.97
N ALA A 78 -24.81 -20.08 8.86
CA ALA A 78 -24.02 -20.19 10.08
C ALA A 78 -24.74 -20.95 11.22
N GLN A 79 -26.07 -21.10 11.12
CA GLN A 79 -26.84 -21.92 12.07
C GLN A 79 -26.45 -23.40 11.96
N PRO A 80 -25.98 -24.05 13.05
CA PRO A 80 -25.61 -25.46 13.01
C PRO A 80 -26.84 -26.33 12.77
N ARG A 81 -26.75 -27.28 11.82
CA ARG A 81 -27.82 -28.26 11.56
C ARG A 81 -28.20 -28.97 12.86
N ALA A 82 -29.42 -28.73 13.34
CA ALA A 82 -29.87 -29.24 14.62
C ALA A 82 -29.91 -30.78 14.64
N ARG A 83 -29.25 -31.38 15.64
CA ARG A 83 -29.61 -32.74 16.06
C ARG A 83 -30.99 -32.70 16.72
N PRO A 84 -31.86 -33.70 16.52
CA PRO A 84 -33.14 -33.76 17.21
C PRO A 84 -32.92 -33.84 18.73
N LYS A 85 -33.52 -32.89 19.48
CA LYS A 85 -33.63 -32.96 20.94
C LYS A 85 -35.01 -33.48 21.33
N PRO A 86 -35.13 -34.35 22.35
CA PRO A 86 -36.43 -34.69 22.93
C PRO A 86 -37.01 -33.53 23.75
N SER A 87 -38.33 -33.34 23.61
CA SER A 87 -39.29 -32.73 24.55
C SER A 87 -38.83 -31.71 25.60
N ALA A 88 -39.22 -30.45 25.35
CA ALA A 88 -39.93 -29.53 26.26
C ALA A 88 -39.45 -29.29 27.73
N ILE A 89 -39.35 -28.00 28.09
CA ILE A 89 -40.28 -27.32 29.02
C ILE A 89 -40.29 -25.80 28.66
N SER A 90 -41.37 -25.09 29.00
CA SER A 90 -41.75 -23.78 28.46
C SER A 90 -41.61 -22.60 29.43
N SER A 91 -41.20 -21.42 28.93
CA SER A 91 -41.74 -20.12 29.36
C SER A 91 -41.36 -18.96 28.41
N GLU A 92 -42.26 -17.97 28.35
CA GLU A 92 -42.23 -16.72 27.57
C GLU A 92 -43.14 -15.70 28.31
N PRO A 93 -43.24 -14.41 27.93
CA PRO A 93 -42.26 -13.50 27.33
C PRO A 93 -42.18 -12.13 28.08
N ALA A 94 -41.27 -11.23 27.70
CA ALA A 94 -41.40 -9.78 27.99
C ALA A 94 -40.51 -8.87 27.11
N GLU A 95 -41.14 -7.96 26.38
CA GLU A 95 -40.61 -6.70 25.78
C GLU A 95 -41.79 -5.67 25.81
N PRO A 96 -41.66 -4.34 25.58
CA PRO A 96 -40.91 -3.73 24.46
C PRO A 96 -40.37 -2.26 24.64
N ARG A 97 -39.93 -1.67 23.51
CA ARG A 97 -39.91 -0.21 23.12
C ARG A 97 -38.66 0.67 23.39
N ALA A 98 -37.79 0.71 22.37
CA ALA A 98 -37.51 1.85 21.47
C ALA A 98 -37.59 3.33 21.94
N THR A 99 -36.58 4.15 21.55
CA THR A 99 -36.76 5.49 20.92
C THR A 99 -35.48 6.02 20.26
N SER A 100 -35.60 6.95 19.31
CA SER A 100 -34.51 7.71 18.65
C SER A 100 -34.94 9.17 18.43
N PRO A 101 -34.02 10.16 18.55
CA PRO A 101 -33.56 10.96 17.38
C PRO A 101 -32.07 11.39 17.51
N GLY A 102 -31.40 12.09 16.57
CA GLY A 102 -31.73 12.46 15.19
C GLY A 102 -30.95 13.72 14.70
N PHE A 103 -30.33 13.67 13.50
CA PHE A 103 -29.63 14.78 12.79
C PHE A 103 -28.38 15.38 13.50
N LEU A 104 -27.50 16.22 12.89
CA LEU A 104 -27.54 17.00 11.64
C LEU A 104 -26.12 17.11 10.98
N LEU A 105 -26.04 17.31 9.66
CA LEU A 105 -24.80 17.51 8.87
C LEU A 105 -24.35 18.98 8.80
N ARG A 106 -23.04 19.24 8.70
CA ARG A 106 -22.47 20.44 8.03
C ARG A 106 -21.13 20.15 7.33
N ILE A 107 -20.95 20.78 6.18
CA ILE A 107 -19.73 20.85 5.35
C ILE A 107 -19.47 22.35 5.06
N PRO A 108 -18.21 22.77 4.87
CA PRO A 108 -17.89 23.85 3.94
C PRO A 108 -16.82 23.46 2.91
N ASP A 109 -16.83 24.15 1.77
CA ASP A 109 -16.12 23.74 0.54
C ASP A 109 -14.67 24.23 0.37
N ILE A 110 -13.89 23.41 -0.33
CA ILE A 110 -13.05 23.72 -1.53
C ILE A 110 -12.48 25.15 -1.62
N ALA A 111 -11.15 25.35 -1.55
CA ALA A 111 -10.20 25.38 -2.70
C ALA A 111 -8.71 25.38 -2.19
N VAL A 112 -7.58 25.53 -2.94
CA VAL A 112 -7.30 25.99 -4.33
C VAL A 112 -6.16 25.18 -5.00
N ALA A 113 -6.44 24.72 -6.22
CA ALA A 113 -5.62 24.43 -7.41
C ALA A 113 -4.05 24.32 -7.43
N ILE A 114 -3.61 23.15 -7.97
CA ILE A 114 -2.70 22.98 -9.15
C ILE A 114 -1.22 23.42 -9.07
N ARG A 115 -0.31 22.42 -9.17
CA ARG A 115 0.59 22.20 -10.33
C ARG A 115 0.80 20.69 -10.55
N ARG A 116 0.86 20.27 -11.83
CA ARG A 116 1.18 18.89 -12.31
C ARG A 116 2.50 18.97 -13.13
N PRO A 117 3.02 17.86 -13.67
CA PRO A 117 3.50 16.66 -12.95
C PRO A 117 4.98 16.39 -13.31
N ILE A 118 5.56 15.32 -12.76
CA ILE A 118 6.59 14.54 -13.46
C ILE A 118 6.11 13.08 -13.41
N ASP A 119 6.23 12.38 -14.54
CA ASP A 119 5.65 11.05 -14.73
C ASP A 119 6.54 9.90 -14.21
N ASN A 120 5.98 8.70 -14.32
CA ASN A 120 6.62 7.38 -14.36
C ASN A 120 6.82 6.55 -13.07
N VAL A 121 6.15 5.39 -13.12
CA VAL A 121 6.49 4.06 -12.58
C VAL A 121 6.53 3.90 -11.05
N PRO A 122 5.57 3.17 -10.45
CA PRO A 122 5.76 2.57 -9.13
C PRO A 122 6.75 1.40 -9.26
N GLY A 123 7.89 1.47 -8.57
CA GLY A 123 8.83 0.35 -8.48
C GLY A 123 8.22 -0.83 -7.71
N GLU A 124 8.37 -2.04 -8.25
CA GLU A 124 7.73 -3.23 -7.70
C GLU A 124 8.48 -3.79 -6.49
N ALA A 125 7.73 -4.16 -5.44
CA ALA A 125 8.25 -4.86 -4.27
C ALA A 125 8.35 -6.37 -4.56
N THR A 126 9.21 -6.77 -5.50
CA THR A 126 9.45 -8.19 -5.80
C THR A 126 10.04 -8.89 -4.56
N GLY A 127 9.38 -9.96 -4.12
CA GLY A 127 9.68 -10.64 -2.87
C GLY A 127 11.00 -11.42 -2.90
N ALA A 128 12.12 -10.76 -2.57
CA ALA A 128 13.40 -11.41 -2.33
C ALA A 128 13.63 -11.61 -0.82
N HIS A 129 13.83 -12.86 -0.39
CA HIS A 129 14.05 -13.24 1.00
C HIS A 129 15.48 -12.90 1.46
N LEU A 130 15.81 -11.61 1.51
CA LEU A 130 17.18 -11.08 1.63
C LEU A 130 17.75 -11.14 3.05
N ASP A 131 18.26 -12.32 3.35
CA ASP A 131 19.36 -12.66 4.27
C ASP A 131 20.10 -11.49 4.96
N CYS A 132 20.04 -11.46 6.29
CA CYS A 132 20.70 -10.45 7.13
C CYS A 132 22.25 -10.53 7.14
N ARG A 133 22.88 -11.50 6.45
CA ARG A 133 24.34 -11.75 6.46
C ARG A 133 25.23 -10.58 6.01
N ARG A 134 24.72 -9.57 5.28
CA ARG A 134 25.43 -8.28 5.14
C ARG A 134 25.32 -7.51 6.46
N GLY A 135 26.27 -7.77 7.37
CA GLY A 135 26.30 -7.34 8.76
C GLY A 135 26.06 -5.85 9.06
N PRO A 136 25.92 -5.49 10.35
CA PRO A 136 25.50 -4.15 10.77
C PRO A 136 26.52 -3.09 10.38
N LEU A 137 26.03 -1.92 9.94
CA LEU A 137 26.89 -0.74 9.84
C LEU A 137 27.37 -0.36 11.25
N PRO A 138 28.67 -0.08 11.46
CA PRO A 138 29.24 0.16 12.78
C PRO A 138 28.87 1.56 13.30
N TRP A 139 27.68 1.67 13.89
CA TRP A 139 27.34 2.80 14.74
C TRP A 139 28.08 2.72 16.07
N ARG A 140 28.67 3.83 16.49
CA ARG A 140 29.05 4.07 17.89
C ARG A 140 28.72 5.52 18.22
N ARG A 141 28.20 5.75 19.42
CA ARG A 141 28.19 7.09 20.05
C ARG A 141 29.57 7.44 20.63
N SER A 142 30.38 6.41 20.87
CA SER A 142 31.79 6.48 21.29
C SER A 142 32.65 7.24 20.27
N SER A 143 33.78 7.77 20.74
CA SER A 143 34.66 8.72 20.03
C SER A 143 35.56 8.11 18.93
N GLU A 144 35.35 6.86 18.55
CA GLU A 144 36.24 6.11 17.64
C GLU A 144 35.83 6.27 16.16
N VAL A 145 36.32 7.32 15.52
CA VAL A 145 36.58 7.28 14.07
C VAL A 145 37.92 6.57 13.85
N ALA A 146 38.02 5.78 12.79
CA ALA A 146 39.20 4.94 12.53
C ALA A 146 40.50 5.75 12.44
N HIS A 147 41.58 5.27 13.06
CA HIS A 147 42.91 5.87 12.93
C HIS A 147 43.42 5.88 11.47
N PRO A 148 44.32 6.80 11.10
CA PRO A 148 44.96 6.84 9.79
C PRO A 148 45.95 5.66 9.62
N GLY A 149 45.41 4.49 9.28
CA GLY A 149 46.11 3.21 9.21
C GLY A 149 45.25 2.01 9.65
N GLY A 150 44.09 2.25 10.28
CA GLY A 150 43.12 1.22 10.69
C GLY A 150 41.92 1.09 9.73
N SER A 151 41.09 0.08 9.96
CA SER A 151 39.88 -0.21 9.16
C SER A 151 38.85 0.91 9.28
N VAL A 152 38.50 1.51 8.14
CA VAL A 152 37.61 2.68 8.05
C VAL A 152 36.21 2.38 8.62
N GLN A 153 35.70 3.28 9.46
CA GLN A 153 34.33 3.21 9.97
C GLN A 153 33.32 3.30 8.81
N ALA A 154 32.59 2.21 8.55
CA ALA A 154 31.59 2.10 7.49
C ALA A 154 30.23 2.76 7.86
N GLY A 155 30.27 3.95 8.47
CA GLY A 155 29.10 4.70 8.92
C GLY A 155 29.39 6.20 9.01
N PRO A 156 28.37 7.05 9.18
CA PRO A 156 28.56 8.49 9.26
C PRO A 156 29.19 8.92 10.59
N PHE A 157 29.91 10.03 10.58
CA PHE A 157 30.56 10.61 11.76
C PHE A 157 30.57 12.15 11.71
N THR A 158 30.63 12.79 12.87
CA THR A 158 30.70 14.25 12.99
C THR A 158 32.13 14.79 12.80
N ARG A 159 32.25 16.09 12.46
CA ARG A 159 33.54 16.80 12.49
C ARG A 159 34.25 16.71 13.84
N ALA A 160 33.51 16.66 14.95
CA ALA A 160 34.08 16.52 16.29
C ALA A 160 34.71 15.13 16.50
N GLN A 161 34.04 14.06 16.08
CA GLN A 161 34.57 12.69 16.14
C GLN A 161 35.80 12.51 15.24
N ALA A 162 35.81 13.11 14.04
CA ALA A 162 36.99 13.09 13.17
C ALA A 162 38.22 13.77 13.83
N ILE A 163 38.02 14.92 14.49
CA ILE A 163 39.09 15.60 15.23
C ILE A 163 39.56 14.78 16.44
N ALA A 164 38.63 14.16 17.18
CA ALA A 164 38.96 13.27 18.30
C ALA A 164 39.81 12.05 17.88
N ALA A 165 39.61 11.56 16.65
CA ALA A 165 40.44 10.51 16.03
C ALA A 165 41.74 11.01 15.37
N GLY A 166 42.14 12.26 15.61
CA GLY A 166 43.41 12.82 15.13
C GLY A 166 43.39 13.40 13.71
N TYR A 167 42.23 13.55 13.05
CA TYR A 167 42.16 14.21 11.75
C TYR A 167 42.22 15.73 11.90
N SER A 168 43.32 16.34 11.46
CA SER A 168 43.49 17.79 11.49
C SER A 168 42.48 18.52 10.58
N PRO A 169 42.10 19.78 10.88
CA PRO A 169 41.21 20.57 10.03
C PRO A 169 41.69 20.82 8.59
N SER A 170 42.99 20.65 8.31
CA SER A 170 43.53 20.62 6.94
C SER A 170 43.33 19.26 6.27
N ARG A 171 43.56 18.15 6.99
CA ARG A 171 43.30 16.79 6.47
C ARG A 171 41.82 16.54 6.19
N ILE A 172 40.92 17.00 7.05
CA ILE A 172 39.46 16.93 6.83
C ILE A 172 39.06 17.70 5.57
N ARG A 173 39.57 18.93 5.37
CA ARG A 173 39.31 19.71 4.14
C ARG A 173 39.84 19.02 2.89
N ARG A 174 41.03 18.40 2.95
CA ARG A 174 41.59 17.63 1.84
C ARG A 174 40.70 16.44 1.47
N LEU A 175 40.33 15.62 2.45
CA LEU A 175 39.50 14.42 2.24
C LEU A 175 38.09 14.73 1.70
N LEU A 176 37.58 15.93 1.94
CA LEU A 176 36.32 16.43 1.35
C LEU A 176 36.53 17.01 -0.07
N ALA A 177 37.70 17.59 -0.36
CA ALA A 177 38.03 18.19 -1.65
C ALA A 177 38.52 17.18 -2.69
N ASP A 178 39.18 16.10 -2.26
CA ASP A 178 39.57 14.96 -3.11
C ASP A 178 38.47 13.89 -3.24
N GLY A 179 37.31 14.10 -2.59
CA GLY A 179 36.16 13.20 -2.69
C GLY A 179 36.31 11.87 -1.97
N THR A 180 37.33 11.67 -1.12
CA THR A 180 37.45 10.48 -0.27
C THR A 180 36.31 10.39 0.74
N TRP A 181 35.88 11.53 1.27
CA TRP A 181 34.72 11.71 2.14
C TRP A 181 33.70 12.64 1.47
N VAL A 182 32.41 12.41 1.73
CA VAL A 182 31.31 13.30 1.31
C VAL A 182 30.50 13.80 2.51
N VAL A 183 29.87 14.96 2.34
CA VAL A 183 28.99 15.59 3.33
C VAL A 183 27.58 15.01 3.19
N VAL A 184 27.09 14.31 4.22
CA VAL A 184 25.70 13.80 4.26
C VAL A 184 24.75 14.87 4.80
N ARG A 185 25.23 15.66 5.75
CA ARG A 185 24.58 16.82 6.35
C ARG A 185 25.66 17.80 6.81
N GLN A 186 25.35 19.09 6.94
CA GLN A 186 26.27 20.07 7.52
C GLN A 186 26.90 19.54 8.84
N GLY A 187 28.24 19.40 8.85
CA GLY A 187 28.99 18.89 10.00
C GLY A 187 29.06 17.36 10.17
N VAL A 188 28.41 16.59 9.29
CA VAL A 188 28.40 15.11 9.28
C VAL A 188 28.91 14.58 7.95
N TYR A 189 29.92 13.71 8.02
CA TYR A 189 30.64 13.15 6.89
C TYR A 189 30.49 11.63 6.85
N VAL A 190 30.77 11.04 5.69
CA VAL A 190 30.84 9.59 5.49
C VAL A 190 31.91 9.28 4.42
N PRO A 191 32.59 8.12 4.44
CA PRO A 191 33.48 7.72 3.36
C PRO A 191 32.69 7.48 2.07
N THR A 192 33.18 7.95 0.93
CA THR A 192 32.50 7.80 -0.36
C THR A 192 32.29 6.34 -0.74
N SER A 193 33.26 5.47 -0.42
CA SER A 193 33.14 4.01 -0.56
C SER A 193 31.95 3.41 0.19
N THR A 194 31.54 4.00 1.33
CA THR A 194 30.33 3.57 2.06
C THR A 194 29.07 3.99 1.30
N VAL A 195 29.04 5.17 0.67
CA VAL A 195 27.90 5.61 -0.15
C VAL A 195 27.77 4.74 -1.39
N THR A 196 28.88 4.46 -2.10
CA THR A 196 28.91 3.56 -3.25
C THR A 196 28.44 2.14 -2.88
N ALA A 197 28.94 1.58 -1.77
CA ALA A 197 28.55 0.23 -1.31
C ALA A 197 27.08 0.11 -0.87
N LEU A 198 26.35 1.24 -0.75
CA LEU A 198 24.94 1.29 -0.42
C LEU A 198 24.06 1.77 -1.59
N ALA A 199 24.62 2.08 -2.77
CA ALA A 199 23.87 2.64 -3.90
C ALA A 199 22.61 1.83 -4.24
N ASP A 200 22.74 0.50 -4.31
CA ASP A 200 21.66 -0.40 -4.71
C ASP A 200 20.75 -0.85 -3.55
N ASP A 201 20.96 -0.32 -2.33
CA ASP A 201 20.14 -0.62 -1.14
C ASP A 201 19.44 0.66 -0.63
N PRO A 202 18.21 0.96 -1.10
CA PRO A 202 17.44 2.12 -0.65
C PRO A 202 17.15 2.14 0.85
N ARG A 203 17.07 0.96 1.52
CA ARG A 203 16.79 0.86 2.96
C ARG A 203 18.02 1.27 3.77
N ARG A 204 19.22 0.82 3.38
CA ARG A 204 20.50 1.26 3.99
C ARG A 204 20.84 2.70 3.64
N ARG A 205 20.49 3.22 2.45
CA ARG A 205 20.61 4.66 2.16
C ARG A 205 19.71 5.50 3.06
N HIS A 206 18.47 5.08 3.30
CA HIS A 206 17.58 5.74 4.26
C HIS A 206 18.14 5.68 5.68
N ALA A 207 18.69 4.52 6.07
CA ALA A 207 19.36 4.33 7.35
C ALA A 207 20.54 5.31 7.52
N LEU A 208 21.42 5.43 6.53
CA LEU A 208 22.54 6.39 6.52
C LEU A 208 22.05 7.84 6.70
N ALA A 209 20.98 8.24 6.00
CA ALA A 209 20.40 9.57 6.11
C ALA A 209 19.82 9.85 7.52
N VAL A 210 19.08 8.90 8.09
CA VAL A 210 18.57 8.98 9.47
C VAL A 210 19.73 9.05 10.48
N ALA A 211 20.76 8.21 10.34
CA ALA A 211 21.93 8.24 11.21
C ALA A 211 22.64 9.60 11.20
N ALA A 212 22.73 10.26 10.04
CA ALA A 212 23.29 11.61 9.94
C ALA A 212 22.44 12.67 10.66
N VAL A 213 21.10 12.55 10.66
CA VAL A 213 20.20 13.39 11.48
C VAL A 213 20.44 13.15 12.97
N LEU A 214 20.50 11.88 13.41
CA LEU A 214 20.68 11.53 14.82
C LEU A 214 22.02 12.03 15.38
N LEU A 215 23.10 11.93 14.60
CA LEU A 215 24.41 12.49 14.95
C LEU A 215 24.38 14.02 15.04
N ALA A 216 23.80 14.71 14.03
CA ALA A 216 23.69 16.17 14.03
C ALA A 216 22.81 16.71 15.17
N LEU A 217 21.85 15.93 15.66
CA LEU A 217 20.98 16.31 16.78
C LEU A 217 21.65 16.23 18.16
N GLY A 218 22.77 15.50 18.30
CA GLY A 218 23.60 15.45 19.50
C GLY A 218 22.90 15.02 20.79
N ARG A 219 21.84 14.19 20.69
CA ARG A 219 20.94 13.84 21.82
C ARG A 219 20.48 12.39 21.74
N ASP A 220 19.88 11.89 22.83
CA ASP A 220 19.27 10.55 22.79
C ASP A 220 17.99 10.56 21.95
N ALA A 221 18.15 10.07 20.72
CA ALA A 221 17.12 10.01 19.68
C ALA A 221 17.22 8.71 18.88
N VAL A 222 16.14 8.36 18.19
CA VAL A 222 16.02 7.18 17.32
C VAL A 222 15.30 7.55 16.02
N GLY A 223 15.48 6.78 14.94
CA GLY A 223 14.57 6.83 13.79
C GLY A 223 13.18 6.31 14.16
N ALA A 224 12.11 6.91 13.65
CA ALA A 224 10.74 6.58 14.03
C ALA A 224 9.74 6.69 12.87
N GLY A 225 8.50 6.25 13.08
CA GLY A 225 7.40 6.36 12.11
C GLY A 225 7.79 5.83 10.73
N SER A 226 7.52 6.62 9.68
CA SER A 226 7.82 6.27 8.28
C SER A 226 9.30 5.90 8.04
N SER A 227 10.23 6.52 8.78
CA SER A 227 11.66 6.26 8.64
C SER A 227 12.09 4.96 9.33
N ALA A 228 11.51 4.64 10.50
CA ALA A 228 11.71 3.32 11.09
C ALA A 228 11.06 2.22 10.22
N ALA A 229 9.86 2.45 9.70
CA ALA A 229 9.16 1.50 8.83
C ALA A 229 9.98 1.15 7.58
N ARG A 230 10.55 2.17 6.91
CA ARG A 230 11.40 1.97 5.73
C ARG A 230 12.74 1.30 6.04
N ILE A 231 13.35 1.57 7.20
CA ILE A 231 14.59 0.90 7.65
C ILE A 231 14.32 -0.55 8.02
N LEU A 232 13.22 -0.84 8.75
CA LEU A 232 12.75 -2.19 9.02
C LEU A 232 12.39 -2.93 7.73
N GLY A 233 11.93 -2.20 6.70
CA GLY A 233 11.51 -2.75 5.43
C GLY A 233 10.06 -3.20 5.41
N LEU A 234 9.19 -2.53 6.17
CA LEU A 234 7.73 -2.69 6.11
C LEU A 234 7.18 -2.13 4.79
N ASP A 235 6.11 -2.73 4.30
CA ASP A 235 5.34 -2.23 3.17
C ASP A 235 4.60 -0.95 3.61
N ILE A 236 4.71 0.11 2.79
CA ILE A 236 4.11 1.43 3.05
C ILE A 236 3.58 2.02 1.74
N LEU A 237 2.43 2.69 1.82
CA LEU A 237 1.77 3.25 0.64
C LEU A 237 2.32 4.66 0.31
N GLY A 238 3.24 4.70 -0.64
CA GLY A 238 3.90 5.92 -1.12
C GLY A 238 5.26 6.18 -0.45
N GLU A 239 6.10 6.95 -1.13
CA GLU A 239 7.45 7.29 -0.66
C GLU A 239 7.40 8.39 0.42
N PRO A 240 7.93 8.16 1.64
CA PRO A 240 8.02 9.20 2.66
C PRO A 240 9.04 10.27 2.26
N THR A 241 8.56 11.51 2.07
CA THR A 241 9.39 12.66 1.67
C THR A 241 10.27 13.23 2.79
N GLU A 242 10.06 12.83 4.05
CA GLU A 242 10.73 13.39 5.22
C GLU A 242 11.37 12.31 6.10
N LEU A 243 12.55 12.61 6.63
CA LEU A 243 13.16 11.82 7.70
C LEU A 243 12.41 12.07 9.01
N VAL A 244 12.05 11.02 9.73
CA VAL A 244 11.31 11.10 11.00
C VAL A 244 12.16 10.51 12.12
N VAL A 245 12.40 11.31 13.17
CA VAL A 245 13.17 10.92 14.34
C VAL A 245 12.40 11.23 15.62
N LEU A 246 12.57 10.40 16.64
CA LEU A 246 11.90 10.52 17.94
C LEU A 246 12.93 10.76 19.04
N VAL A 247 12.65 11.76 19.88
CA VAL A 247 13.42 12.11 21.09
C VAL A 247 12.58 11.77 22.31
N ASN A 248 13.19 11.18 23.34
CA ASN A 248 12.47 10.88 24.58
C ASN A 248 11.98 12.18 25.28
N GLY A 249 10.77 12.18 25.83
CA GLY A 249 10.29 13.26 26.68
C GLY A 249 8.79 13.23 26.99
N LYS A 250 8.44 13.85 28.12
CA LYS A 250 7.10 13.82 28.74
C LYS A 250 5.98 14.56 27.98
N THR A 251 6.20 15.05 26.76
CA THR A 251 5.22 15.86 26.01
C THR A 251 5.21 15.53 24.52
N MET A 252 4.02 15.38 23.94
CA MET A 252 3.80 15.05 22.53
C MET A 252 3.94 16.28 21.60
N ARG A 253 5.01 17.08 21.77
CA ARG A 253 5.28 18.27 20.94
C ARG A 253 6.49 18.03 20.03
N GLY A 254 6.25 17.95 18.72
CA GLY A 254 7.28 17.85 17.69
C GLY A 254 7.83 19.21 17.22
N VAL A 255 8.85 19.15 16.37
CA VAL A 255 9.49 20.29 15.69
C VAL A 255 9.82 19.87 14.26
N ARG A 256 9.31 20.63 13.27
CA ARG A 256 9.62 20.43 11.84
C ARG A 256 10.88 21.20 11.43
N ARG A 257 11.63 20.65 10.49
CA ARG A 257 12.75 21.25 9.76
C ARG A 257 12.58 20.92 8.28
N ASP A 258 13.35 21.59 7.43
CA ASP A 258 13.15 21.56 5.98
C ASP A 258 13.35 20.15 5.37
N ASP A 259 14.14 19.30 6.03
CA ASP A 259 14.44 17.94 5.60
C ASP A 259 14.25 16.85 6.68
N TYR A 260 13.70 17.18 7.85
CA TYR A 260 13.30 16.18 8.87
C TYR A 260 12.28 16.68 9.91
N VAL A 261 11.54 15.73 10.49
CA VAL A 261 10.60 15.96 11.61
C VAL A 261 11.15 15.34 12.88
N ILE A 262 11.35 16.17 13.91
CA ILE A 262 11.59 15.73 15.28
C ILE A 262 10.23 15.50 15.95
N ARG A 263 9.99 14.29 16.43
CA ARG A 263 8.90 13.96 17.35
C ARG A 263 9.42 13.88 18.78
N ARG A 264 8.53 14.08 19.75
CA ARG A 264 8.79 13.83 21.17
C ARG A 264 7.66 12.98 21.73
N ALA A 265 8.01 11.96 22.50
CA ALA A 265 7.09 11.07 23.21
C ALA A 265 7.86 10.33 24.31
N ALA A 266 7.15 9.58 25.17
CA ALA A 266 7.84 8.60 26.01
C ALA A 266 8.49 7.52 25.11
N LEU A 267 9.77 7.27 25.35
CA LEU A 267 10.55 6.28 24.62
C LEU A 267 11.39 5.47 25.63
N PRO A 268 10.78 4.50 26.32
CA PRO A 268 11.48 3.57 27.20
C PRO A 268 12.30 2.55 26.38
N ALA A 269 13.01 1.62 27.03
CA ALA A 269 14.06 0.83 26.39
C ALA A 269 13.51 -0.22 25.40
N GLU A 270 12.47 -0.93 25.82
CA GLU A 270 11.67 -1.91 25.11
C GLU A 270 11.02 -1.39 23.82
N HIS A 271 10.82 -0.07 23.72
CA HIS A 271 10.33 0.59 22.50
C HIS A 271 11.44 0.90 21.47
N ARG A 272 12.68 0.43 21.70
CA ARG A 272 13.87 0.76 20.90
C ARG A 272 14.58 -0.49 20.42
N THR A 273 15.15 -0.42 19.23
CA THR A 273 16.05 -1.44 18.68
C THR A 273 17.10 -0.78 17.78
N ALA A 274 17.94 -1.55 17.10
CA ALA A 274 18.83 -1.06 16.06
C ALA A 274 18.73 -1.93 14.80
N CYS A 275 18.56 -1.29 13.64
CA CYS A 275 18.47 -1.97 12.35
C CYS A 275 19.39 -1.28 11.34
N HIS A 276 20.16 -2.06 10.56
CA HIS A 276 21.30 -1.57 9.76
C HIS A 276 22.29 -0.68 10.57
N GLY A 277 22.41 -0.92 11.88
CA GLY A 277 23.20 -0.11 12.80
C GLY A 277 22.51 1.18 13.27
N VAL A 278 21.34 1.55 12.75
CA VAL A 278 20.67 2.80 13.15
C VAL A 278 19.74 2.52 14.32
N PRO A 279 19.84 3.24 15.46
CA PRO A 279 18.88 3.08 16.54
C PRO A 279 17.52 3.63 16.10
N ILE A 280 16.49 2.79 16.19
CA ILE A 280 15.13 3.04 15.72
C ILE A 280 14.10 2.61 16.77
N THR A 281 12.82 2.94 16.56
CA THR A 281 11.70 2.29 17.27
C THR A 281 11.59 0.81 16.90
N THR A 282 11.11 -0.04 17.83
CA THR A 282 10.75 -1.44 17.51
C THR A 282 9.63 -1.51 16.47
N ALA A 283 9.42 -2.67 15.84
CA ALA A 283 8.36 -2.81 14.83
C ALA A 283 6.96 -2.57 15.41
N ALA A 284 6.63 -3.19 16.55
CA ALA A 284 5.39 -2.93 17.30
C ALA A 284 5.17 -1.42 17.52
N ARG A 285 6.20 -0.74 18.04
CA ARG A 285 6.18 0.70 18.29
C ARG A 285 6.06 1.55 17.04
N THR A 286 6.68 1.12 15.95
CA THR A 286 6.60 1.78 14.65
C THR A 286 5.19 1.68 14.09
N VAL A 287 4.60 0.48 14.11
CA VAL A 287 3.21 0.25 13.66
C VAL A 287 2.24 1.10 14.47
N VAL A 288 2.34 1.13 15.81
CA VAL A 288 1.44 1.96 16.64
C VAL A 288 1.63 3.47 16.37
N ASP A 289 2.87 3.98 16.21
CA ASP A 289 3.09 5.39 15.89
C ASP A 289 2.63 5.77 14.45
N LEU A 290 2.60 4.83 13.50
CA LEU A 290 1.94 5.03 12.20
C LEU A 290 0.41 5.00 12.34
N ALA A 291 -0.11 3.98 13.03
CA ALA A 291 -1.54 3.70 13.19
C ALA A 291 -2.29 4.79 13.96
N ARG A 292 -1.61 5.58 14.79
CA ARG A 292 -2.16 6.77 15.46
C ARG A 292 -2.36 7.97 14.53
N GLU A 293 -1.79 7.98 13.32
CA GLU A 293 -1.66 9.18 12.48
C GLU A 293 -2.01 8.98 10.99
N TRP A 294 -1.92 7.76 10.46
CA TRP A 294 -2.12 7.45 9.04
C TRP A 294 -3.58 7.06 8.71
N PRO A 295 -4.04 7.24 7.45
CA PRO A 295 -5.31 6.70 6.99
C PRO A 295 -5.41 5.20 7.23
N LEU A 296 -6.59 4.70 7.60
CA LEU A 296 -6.81 3.31 8.06
C LEU A 296 -6.12 2.26 7.17
N ALA A 297 -6.35 2.31 5.86
CA ALA A 297 -5.77 1.37 4.90
C ALA A 297 -4.24 1.48 4.77
N HIS A 298 -3.64 2.66 4.96
CA HIS A 298 -2.19 2.84 4.94
C HIS A 298 -1.52 2.27 6.20
N ALA A 299 -2.22 2.34 7.33
CA ALA A 299 -1.74 1.81 8.60
C ALA A 299 -1.88 0.28 8.69
N VAL A 300 -3.00 -0.29 8.20
CA VAL A 300 -3.21 -1.75 8.15
C VAL A 300 -2.17 -2.42 7.23
N VAL A 301 -1.86 -1.86 6.05
CA VAL A 301 -0.75 -2.34 5.19
C VAL A 301 0.58 -2.47 5.96
N ALA A 302 0.91 -1.48 6.80
CA ALA A 302 2.14 -1.51 7.59
C ALA A 302 2.08 -2.48 8.78
N ALA A 303 0.89 -2.72 9.34
CA ALA A 303 0.66 -3.72 10.39
C ALA A 303 0.76 -5.15 9.85
N ASP A 304 0.01 -5.47 8.79
CA ASP A 304 0.02 -6.78 8.11
C ASP A 304 1.43 -7.15 7.65
N SER A 305 2.15 -6.20 7.02
CA SER A 305 3.54 -6.39 6.62
C SER A 305 4.49 -6.67 7.81
N ALA A 306 4.26 -6.03 8.96
CA ALA A 306 5.06 -6.28 10.16
C ALA A 306 4.76 -7.65 10.79
N LEU A 307 3.50 -8.09 10.77
CA LEU A 307 3.04 -9.38 11.25
C LEU A 307 3.51 -10.53 10.35
N ARG A 308 3.14 -10.50 9.06
CA ARG A 308 3.52 -11.51 8.04
C ARG A 308 5.02 -11.77 7.99
N THR A 309 5.83 -10.71 8.12
CA THR A 309 7.29 -10.82 8.02
C THR A 309 7.98 -11.08 9.37
N GLY A 310 7.22 -11.45 10.41
CA GLY A 310 7.75 -11.85 11.73
C GLY A 310 8.49 -10.75 12.47
N ARG A 311 8.24 -9.47 12.14
CA ARG A 311 8.88 -8.32 12.79
C ARG A 311 8.19 -7.93 14.09
N THR A 312 6.91 -8.29 14.23
CA THR A 312 6.10 -8.13 15.44
C THR A 312 4.98 -9.16 15.45
N SER A 313 4.28 -9.27 16.57
CA SER A 313 3.10 -10.09 16.79
C SER A 313 1.92 -9.26 17.34
N LEU A 314 0.70 -9.78 17.24
CA LEU A 314 -0.50 -9.12 17.81
C LEU A 314 -0.37 -8.84 19.33
N PRO A 315 0.14 -9.77 20.18
CA PRO A 315 0.37 -9.48 21.60
C PRO A 315 1.28 -8.28 21.83
N GLU A 316 2.40 -8.15 21.10
CA GLU A 316 3.31 -7.00 21.23
C GLU A 316 2.63 -5.69 20.80
N LEU A 317 1.80 -5.71 19.75
CA LEU A 317 1.02 -4.54 19.33
C LEU A 317 0.04 -4.10 20.44
N HIS A 318 -0.64 -5.04 21.11
CA HIS A 318 -1.50 -4.73 22.25
C HIS A 318 -0.71 -4.24 23.48
N THR A 319 0.49 -4.78 23.77
CA THR A 319 1.38 -4.25 24.82
C THR A 319 1.73 -2.79 24.54
N VAL A 320 2.20 -2.48 23.33
CA VAL A 320 2.57 -1.10 22.97
C VAL A 320 1.36 -0.15 22.99
N LEU A 321 0.16 -0.62 22.60
CA LEU A 321 -1.07 0.16 22.73
C LEU A 321 -1.36 0.50 24.20
N ALA A 322 -1.18 -0.44 25.13
CA ALA A 322 -1.36 -0.21 26.56
C ALA A 322 -0.31 0.78 27.11
N ASP A 323 0.96 0.64 26.74
CA ASP A 323 2.03 1.57 27.14
C ASP A 323 1.85 2.99 26.59
N CYS A 324 1.10 3.12 25.47
CA CYS A 324 0.72 4.40 24.87
C CYS A 324 -0.64 4.94 25.36
N THR A 325 -1.15 4.46 26.50
CA THR A 325 -2.44 4.89 27.07
C THR A 325 -2.57 6.41 27.17
N GLY A 326 -3.73 6.93 26.75
CA GLY A 326 -4.03 8.37 26.74
C GLY A 326 -3.39 9.18 25.61
N TRP A 327 -2.64 8.56 24.69
CA TRP A 327 -2.02 9.29 23.58
C TRP A 327 -3.05 9.66 22.49
N PRO A 328 -2.89 10.82 21.81
CA PRO A 328 -3.73 11.17 20.67
C PRO A 328 -3.69 10.08 19.58
N GLY A 329 -4.85 9.75 19.02
CA GLY A 329 -5.01 8.75 17.96
C GLY A 329 -5.08 7.29 18.42
N LEU A 330 -4.98 6.98 19.72
CA LEU A 330 -4.91 5.59 20.19
C LEU A 330 -6.15 4.73 19.85
N GLN A 331 -7.35 5.30 19.86
CA GLN A 331 -8.58 4.59 19.44
C GLN A 331 -8.55 4.20 17.95
N HIS A 332 -7.94 5.02 17.09
CA HIS A 332 -7.74 4.71 15.68
C HIS A 332 -6.65 3.65 15.51
N ALA A 333 -5.60 3.71 16.33
CA ALA A 333 -4.55 2.69 16.35
C ALA A 333 -5.03 1.31 16.83
N SER A 334 -5.97 1.26 17.79
CA SER A 334 -6.67 0.00 18.13
C SER A 334 -7.33 -0.58 16.89
N ARG A 335 -8.19 0.20 16.21
CA ARG A 335 -8.91 -0.25 15.00
C ARG A 335 -8.00 -0.73 13.87
N VAL A 336 -6.76 -0.25 13.79
CA VAL A 336 -5.76 -0.77 12.86
C VAL A 336 -5.29 -2.17 13.27
N VAL A 337 -4.98 -2.39 14.55
CA VAL A 337 -4.58 -3.70 15.09
C VAL A 337 -5.75 -4.69 15.05
N ASP A 338 -6.96 -4.24 15.38
CA ASP A 338 -8.20 -5.02 15.34
C ASP A 338 -8.58 -5.45 13.90
N LEU A 339 -8.05 -4.78 12.87
CA LEU A 339 -8.21 -5.10 11.45
C LEU A 339 -6.98 -5.75 10.80
N ALA A 340 -5.88 -5.89 11.53
CA ALA A 340 -4.63 -6.43 11.00
C ALA A 340 -4.72 -7.95 10.76
N ASP A 341 -3.91 -8.45 9.83
CA ASP A 341 -3.91 -9.85 9.40
C ASP A 341 -2.47 -10.34 9.13
N PRO A 342 -1.96 -11.35 9.87
CA PRO A 342 -0.66 -11.94 9.60
C PRO A 342 -0.60 -12.68 8.25
N ASP A 343 -1.73 -13.11 7.70
CA ASP A 343 -1.78 -13.92 6.48
C ASP A 343 -1.87 -13.06 5.20
N CYS A 344 -2.10 -11.75 5.27
CA CYS A 344 -2.20 -10.89 4.08
C CYS A 344 -0.84 -10.70 3.38
N GLU A 345 -0.71 -11.23 2.16
CA GLU A 345 0.57 -11.33 1.44
C GLU A 345 1.00 -10.03 0.75
N SER A 346 0.05 -9.20 0.33
CA SER A 346 0.30 -7.94 -0.38
C SER A 346 -0.45 -6.75 0.21
N ALA A 347 0.10 -5.56 -0.03
CA ALA A 347 -0.56 -4.30 0.30
C ALA A 347 -1.91 -4.10 -0.43
N LEU A 348 -2.16 -4.83 -1.53
CA LEU A 348 -3.43 -4.77 -2.24
C LEU A 348 -4.52 -5.59 -1.50
N GLU A 349 -4.18 -6.74 -0.92
CA GLU A 349 -5.07 -7.50 -0.03
C GLU A 349 -5.48 -6.67 1.20
N SER A 350 -4.51 -6.10 1.92
CA SER A 350 -4.75 -5.26 3.11
C SER A 350 -5.71 -4.10 2.84
N ILE A 351 -5.53 -3.37 1.73
CA ILE A 351 -6.46 -2.30 1.33
C ILE A 351 -7.83 -2.87 0.98
N SER A 352 -7.87 -4.02 0.32
CA SER A 352 -9.12 -4.68 -0.06
C SER A 352 -9.94 -5.10 1.17
N ARG A 353 -9.30 -5.66 2.21
CA ARG A 353 -9.92 -5.91 3.53
C ARG A 353 -10.51 -4.65 4.14
N VAL A 354 -9.72 -3.56 4.19
CA VAL A 354 -10.20 -2.30 4.78
C VAL A 354 -11.34 -1.69 3.96
N ALA A 355 -11.32 -1.81 2.64
CA ALA A 355 -12.40 -1.40 1.76
C ALA A 355 -13.69 -2.24 1.96
N MET A 356 -13.56 -3.56 2.08
CA MET A 356 -14.66 -4.46 2.43
C MET A 356 -15.30 -4.07 3.78
N HIS A 357 -14.47 -3.96 4.82
CA HIS A 357 -14.91 -3.59 6.17
C HIS A 357 -15.62 -2.23 6.21
N THR A 358 -15.08 -1.22 5.50
CA THR A 358 -15.66 0.14 5.43
C THR A 358 -17.07 0.13 4.83
N GLU A 359 -17.36 -0.79 3.90
CA GLU A 359 -18.65 -0.91 3.21
C GLU A 359 -19.58 -1.95 3.85
N GLY A 360 -19.21 -2.53 5.00
CA GLY A 360 -20.00 -3.57 5.68
C GLY A 360 -20.02 -4.93 4.96
N ILE A 361 -19.13 -5.16 3.99
CA ILE A 361 -18.98 -6.47 3.35
C ILE A 361 -18.54 -7.49 4.41
N PRO A 362 -19.20 -8.67 4.51
CA PRO A 362 -18.82 -9.73 5.45
C PRO A 362 -17.33 -10.08 5.36
N THR A 363 -16.67 -10.28 6.50
CA THR A 363 -15.24 -10.58 6.56
C THR A 363 -14.92 -11.90 5.83
N PRO A 364 -14.08 -11.90 4.78
CA PRO A 364 -13.62 -13.14 4.15
C PRO A 364 -12.66 -13.90 5.07
N ARG A 365 -12.52 -15.20 4.82
CA ARG A 365 -11.32 -15.95 5.21
C ARG A 365 -10.21 -15.64 4.21
N THR A 366 -9.01 -15.34 4.69
CA THR A 366 -7.83 -15.03 3.87
C THR A 366 -7.02 -16.28 3.52
N GLN A 367 -6.30 -16.21 2.39
CA GLN A 367 -5.28 -17.18 1.97
C GLN A 367 -5.68 -18.67 2.00
N VAL A 368 -6.95 -18.97 1.66
CA VAL A 368 -7.51 -20.31 1.83
C VAL A 368 -7.04 -21.27 0.74
N VAL A 369 -6.62 -22.47 1.14
CA VAL A 369 -6.35 -23.59 0.22
C VAL A 369 -7.65 -24.31 -0.13
N ILE A 370 -7.94 -24.43 -1.43
CA ILE A 370 -9.06 -25.18 -1.99
C ILE A 370 -8.55 -26.55 -2.48
N SER A 371 -9.30 -27.60 -2.12
CA SER A 371 -8.95 -28.99 -2.37
C SER A 371 -10.15 -29.77 -2.92
N ASP A 372 -9.87 -30.82 -3.71
CA ASP A 372 -10.84 -31.84 -4.10
C ASP A 372 -10.34 -33.25 -3.74
N ALA A 373 -10.95 -34.31 -4.28
CA ALA A 373 -10.59 -35.70 -4.01
C ALA A 373 -9.13 -36.05 -4.38
N ASN A 374 -8.48 -35.25 -5.23
CA ASN A 374 -7.09 -35.40 -5.65
C ASN A 374 -6.13 -34.53 -4.81
N GLY A 375 -6.62 -33.84 -3.78
CA GLY A 375 -5.86 -32.95 -2.90
C GLY A 375 -6.01 -31.45 -3.23
N ALA A 376 -5.10 -30.65 -2.68
CA ALA A 376 -5.07 -29.20 -2.86
C ALA A 376 -4.73 -28.81 -4.30
N PHE A 377 -5.46 -27.85 -4.87
CA PHE A 377 -5.26 -27.41 -6.26
C PHE A 377 -5.27 -25.89 -6.47
N ALA A 378 -5.78 -25.11 -5.51
CA ALA A 378 -5.69 -23.66 -5.53
C ALA A 378 -5.43 -23.12 -4.12
N ARG A 379 -4.82 -21.94 -4.04
CA ARG A 379 -4.77 -21.06 -2.86
C ARG A 379 -5.27 -19.70 -3.30
N VAL A 380 -6.23 -19.13 -2.58
CA VAL A 380 -6.98 -17.94 -2.99
C VAL A 380 -6.95 -16.87 -1.90
N ASP A 381 -6.83 -15.61 -2.32
CA ASP A 381 -6.60 -14.49 -1.42
C ASP A 381 -7.77 -14.30 -0.44
N PHE A 382 -9.01 -14.45 -0.93
CA PHE A 382 -10.24 -14.27 -0.16
C PHE A 382 -11.29 -15.35 -0.46
N LEU A 383 -11.98 -15.83 0.58
CA LEU A 383 -13.06 -16.81 0.48
C LEU A 383 -14.26 -16.43 1.37
N TRP A 384 -15.45 -16.45 0.77
CA TRP A 384 -16.75 -16.35 1.45
C TRP A 384 -17.51 -17.68 1.30
N ASP A 385 -17.21 -18.65 2.17
CA ASP A 385 -17.75 -20.02 2.12
C ASP A 385 -19.28 -20.07 2.00
N GLY A 386 -19.99 -19.26 2.80
CA GLY A 386 -21.45 -19.27 2.89
C GLY A 386 -22.19 -18.75 1.64
N VAL A 387 -21.50 -18.14 0.68
CA VAL A 387 -22.04 -17.79 -0.64
C VAL A 387 -21.20 -18.36 -1.79
N ARG A 388 -20.20 -19.19 -1.46
CA ARG A 388 -19.25 -19.82 -2.40
C ARG A 388 -18.62 -18.82 -3.37
N VAL A 389 -18.18 -17.66 -2.86
CA VAL A 389 -17.46 -16.66 -3.65
C VAL A 389 -15.99 -16.63 -3.26
N ILE A 390 -15.13 -16.55 -4.27
CA ILE A 390 -13.68 -16.41 -4.18
C ILE A 390 -13.31 -15.02 -4.69
N GLY A 391 -12.48 -14.30 -3.93
CA GLY A 391 -11.90 -13.04 -4.34
C GLY A 391 -10.40 -13.18 -4.55
N GLU A 392 -9.89 -12.58 -5.63
CA GLU A 392 -8.45 -12.48 -5.88
C GLU A 392 -8.08 -11.03 -6.20
N ALA A 393 -7.07 -10.53 -5.51
CA ALA A 393 -6.66 -9.13 -5.47
C ALA A 393 -5.41 -8.92 -6.33
N ASP A 394 -5.58 -9.09 -7.64
CA ASP A 394 -4.49 -9.03 -8.61
C ASP A 394 -3.95 -7.61 -8.82
N GLY A 395 -2.66 -7.44 -8.48
CA GLY A 395 -1.84 -6.39 -9.07
C GLY A 395 -1.69 -6.61 -10.59
N LEU A 396 -1.48 -5.54 -11.34
CA LEU A 396 -1.34 -5.55 -12.81
C LEU A 396 -0.08 -6.29 -13.34
N ALA A 397 0.62 -7.03 -12.48
CA ALA A 397 2.03 -7.44 -12.64
C ALA A 397 2.30 -8.94 -12.43
N LYS A 398 1.28 -9.82 -12.48
CA LYS A 398 1.50 -11.29 -12.47
C LYS A 398 1.94 -11.87 -13.84
N TYR A 399 2.28 -11.02 -14.82
CA TYR A 399 2.54 -11.41 -16.22
C TYR A 399 3.91 -10.97 -16.78
N GLU A 400 4.93 -10.76 -15.93
CA GLU A 400 6.32 -10.85 -16.40
C GLU A 400 6.73 -12.33 -16.51
N PRO A 401 7.14 -12.83 -17.70
CA PRO A 401 7.66 -14.18 -17.82
C PRO A 401 9.06 -14.27 -17.21
N ASP A 402 9.21 -14.94 -16.06
CA ASP A 402 10.46 -15.64 -15.75
C ASP A 402 10.72 -16.59 -16.93
N GLY A 403 11.71 -16.23 -17.77
CA GLY A 403 11.94 -16.82 -19.10
C GLY A 403 12.26 -18.33 -19.12
N ARG A 404 12.20 -18.97 -17.95
CA ARG A 404 12.24 -20.41 -17.71
C ARG A 404 10.91 -21.12 -17.95
N ARG A 405 9.77 -20.40 -18.00
CA ARG A 405 8.45 -20.99 -18.25
C ARG A 405 7.80 -20.43 -19.52
N ASN A 406 7.27 -21.33 -20.33
CA ASN A 406 6.53 -21.00 -21.55
C ASN A 406 5.19 -20.34 -21.18
N VAL A 407 4.93 -19.15 -21.73
CA VAL A 407 3.70 -18.37 -21.50
C VAL A 407 2.44 -19.20 -21.79
N ARG A 408 2.49 -20.10 -22.80
CA ARG A 408 1.36 -21.00 -23.13
C ARG A 408 1.00 -21.95 -22.00
N ASP A 409 1.98 -22.42 -21.25
CA ASP A 409 1.77 -23.40 -20.18
C ASP A 409 1.31 -22.71 -18.88
N ILE A 410 1.75 -21.46 -18.64
CA ILE A 410 1.21 -20.60 -17.58
C ILE A 410 -0.29 -20.33 -17.84
N VAL A 411 -0.64 -19.89 -19.05
CA VAL A 411 -2.04 -19.60 -19.42
C VAL A 411 -2.93 -20.86 -19.37
N ARG A 412 -2.39 -22.03 -19.76
CA ARG A 412 -3.11 -23.32 -19.62
C ARG A 412 -3.35 -23.71 -18.17
N ALA A 413 -2.33 -23.58 -17.32
CA ALA A 413 -2.45 -23.91 -15.89
C ALA A 413 -3.47 -22.99 -15.19
N GLU A 414 -3.46 -21.70 -15.51
CA GLU A 414 -4.41 -20.74 -14.94
C GLU A 414 -5.85 -21.00 -15.41
N LYS A 415 -6.05 -21.22 -16.72
CA LYS A 415 -7.38 -21.60 -17.25
C LYS A 415 -7.92 -22.88 -16.61
N HIS A 416 -7.06 -23.88 -16.40
CA HIS A 416 -7.46 -25.13 -15.77
C HIS A 416 -7.75 -24.97 -14.26
N ARG A 417 -7.07 -24.05 -13.57
CA ARG A 417 -7.39 -23.62 -12.20
C ARG A 417 -8.77 -22.95 -12.15
N GLU A 418 -9.06 -22.02 -13.06
CA GLU A 418 -10.37 -21.35 -13.16
C GLU A 418 -11.50 -22.36 -13.42
N GLU A 419 -11.32 -23.28 -14.37
CA GLU A 419 -12.25 -24.37 -14.66
C GLU A 419 -12.54 -25.21 -13.42
N ARG A 420 -11.51 -25.68 -12.71
CA ARG A 420 -11.68 -26.48 -11.48
C ARG A 420 -12.35 -25.70 -10.35
N LEU A 421 -12.15 -24.39 -10.23
CA LEU A 421 -12.88 -23.57 -9.25
C LEU A 421 -14.36 -23.41 -9.61
N ALA A 422 -14.69 -23.28 -10.90
CA ALA A 422 -16.07 -23.25 -11.38
C ALA A 422 -16.77 -24.61 -11.21
N ASP A 423 -16.09 -25.72 -11.52
CA ASP A 423 -16.58 -27.08 -11.32
C ASP A 423 -16.77 -27.41 -9.83
N ALA A 424 -15.83 -27.01 -8.97
CA ALA A 424 -15.97 -27.06 -7.51
C ALA A 424 -17.14 -26.20 -7.00
N GLY A 425 -17.69 -25.31 -7.83
CA GLY A 425 -18.94 -24.58 -7.59
C GLY A 425 -18.73 -23.23 -6.90
N TYR A 426 -17.62 -22.55 -7.20
CA TYR A 426 -17.35 -21.19 -6.75
C TYR A 426 -17.69 -20.15 -7.82
N GLU A 427 -17.89 -18.91 -7.40
CA GLU A 427 -17.83 -17.73 -8.27
C GLU A 427 -16.56 -16.95 -7.96
N VAL A 428 -15.71 -16.74 -8.97
CA VAL A 428 -14.43 -16.03 -8.82
C VAL A 428 -14.59 -14.58 -9.26
N VAL A 429 -14.17 -13.63 -8.43
CA VAL A 429 -14.19 -12.19 -8.74
C VAL A 429 -12.81 -11.58 -8.53
N ARG A 430 -12.18 -11.15 -9.63
CA ARG A 430 -10.83 -10.54 -9.64
C ARG A 430 -10.87 -9.02 -9.66
N TRP A 431 -10.03 -8.35 -8.89
CA TRP A 431 -9.94 -6.89 -8.90
C TRP A 431 -8.53 -6.38 -8.62
N GLY A 432 -8.27 -5.13 -9.04
CA GLY A 432 -6.97 -4.48 -8.85
C GLY A 432 -7.05 -3.19 -8.04
N TRP A 433 -5.95 -2.43 -8.04
CA TRP A 433 -5.79 -1.15 -7.33
C TRP A 433 -6.91 -0.12 -7.57
N GLN A 434 -7.56 -0.12 -8.74
CA GLN A 434 -8.67 0.79 -9.07
C GLN A 434 -9.99 0.44 -8.37
N ASP A 435 -10.14 -0.80 -7.91
CA ASP A 435 -11.29 -1.26 -7.13
C ASP A 435 -10.98 -1.12 -5.64
N ALA A 436 -9.82 -1.61 -5.19
CA ALA A 436 -9.43 -1.55 -3.78
C ALA A 436 -9.36 -0.11 -3.23
N ARG A 437 -8.95 0.87 -4.06
CA ARG A 437 -8.94 2.31 -3.68
C ARG A 437 -10.32 2.99 -3.80
N ASN A 438 -11.37 2.27 -4.19
CA ASN A 438 -12.74 2.77 -4.31
C ASN A 438 -13.70 1.77 -3.65
N PRO A 439 -13.90 1.85 -2.32
CA PRO A 439 -14.66 0.84 -1.58
C PRO A 439 -16.05 0.58 -2.16
N GLN A 440 -16.79 1.63 -2.54
CA GLN A 440 -18.12 1.51 -3.12
C GLN A 440 -18.12 0.79 -4.48
N ARG A 441 -17.01 0.80 -5.24
CA ARG A 441 -16.84 0.03 -6.48
C ARG A 441 -16.50 -1.43 -6.19
N LEU A 442 -15.61 -1.71 -5.22
CA LEU A 442 -15.29 -3.07 -4.80
C LEU A 442 -16.53 -3.77 -4.22
N ALA A 443 -17.22 -3.13 -3.27
CA ALA A 443 -18.43 -3.65 -2.63
C ALA A 443 -19.52 -4.04 -3.65
N ARG A 444 -19.82 -3.18 -4.65
CA ARG A 444 -20.76 -3.50 -5.73
C ARG A 444 -20.37 -4.75 -6.53
N ARG A 445 -19.08 -4.97 -6.78
CA ARG A 445 -18.60 -6.16 -7.51
C ARG A 445 -18.69 -7.43 -6.66
N LEU A 446 -18.42 -7.32 -5.36
CA LEU A 446 -18.54 -8.43 -4.41
C LEU A 446 -20.01 -8.81 -4.17
N LEU A 447 -20.91 -7.85 -3.90
CA LEU A 447 -22.35 -8.11 -3.73
C LEU A 447 -22.97 -8.76 -4.97
N ALA A 448 -22.64 -8.27 -6.16
CA ALA A 448 -23.08 -8.89 -7.41
C ALA A 448 -22.54 -10.32 -7.60
N ALA A 449 -21.33 -10.62 -7.12
CA ALA A 449 -20.79 -11.99 -7.10
C ALA A 449 -21.50 -12.87 -6.06
N PHE A 450 -21.78 -12.36 -4.85
CA PHE A 450 -22.50 -13.08 -3.80
C PHE A 450 -23.89 -13.53 -4.25
N ALA A 451 -24.62 -12.69 -4.99
CA ALA A 451 -25.90 -13.06 -5.60
C ALA A 451 -25.77 -14.28 -6.53
N ARG A 452 -24.81 -14.24 -7.48
CA ARG A 452 -24.56 -15.34 -8.42
C ARG A 452 -24.04 -16.61 -7.73
N GLY A 453 -23.24 -16.47 -6.68
CA GLY A 453 -22.78 -17.58 -5.84
C GLY A 453 -23.93 -18.28 -5.10
N ALA A 454 -24.81 -17.50 -4.46
CA ALA A 454 -26.01 -18.01 -3.79
C ALA A 454 -27.04 -18.62 -4.77
N GLU A 455 -27.09 -18.16 -6.02
CA GLU A 455 -27.87 -18.81 -7.10
C GLU A 455 -27.27 -20.17 -7.48
N ARG A 456 -25.96 -20.25 -7.75
CA ARG A 456 -25.29 -21.54 -8.05
C ARG A 456 -25.40 -22.54 -6.91
N GLN A 457 -25.33 -22.08 -5.66
CA GLN A 457 -25.49 -22.93 -4.49
C GLN A 457 -26.92 -23.50 -4.37
N ARG A 458 -27.95 -22.70 -4.66
CA ARG A 458 -29.35 -23.18 -4.72
C ARG A 458 -29.54 -24.18 -5.86
N GLY A 459 -29.02 -23.89 -7.05
CA GLY A 459 -29.07 -24.77 -8.22
C GLY A 459 -28.22 -26.05 -8.15
N ARG A 460 -27.50 -26.28 -7.04
CA ARG A 460 -26.82 -27.55 -6.71
C ARG A 460 -27.44 -28.28 -5.51
N ALA A 461 -28.47 -27.71 -4.89
CA ALA A 461 -29.16 -28.24 -3.72
C ALA A 461 -30.62 -28.66 -4.02
N ALA A 462 -31.09 -28.35 -5.23
CA ALA A 462 -32.28 -28.91 -5.87
C ALA A 462 -31.85 -29.96 -6.91
#